data_AF-A0A523GWB3-F1
#
_entry.id   AF-A0A523GWB3-F1
#
_cell.length_a   1.000
_cell.length_b   1.000
_cell.length_c   1.000
_cell.angle_alpha   90.00
_cell.angle_beta   90.00
_cell.angle_gamma   90.00
#
_symmetry.space_group_name_H-M   'P 1'
#
loop_
_entity.id
_entity.type
_entity.pdbx_description
1 polymer ?
#
loop_
_entity_poly.entity_id
_entity_poly.type
_entity_poly.pdbx_seq_one_letter_code
_entity_poly.pdbx_strand_id
1 'polypeptide(L)'
;MTGIQTIKRFCTGRFLSCLVISFIIIGSAELTAQTTSTDWAWKVLLRHEGLEFAYIFYNKADNYNNGIVLKLTNRNEYEVSYRFKMVLRSDDREVEIPVFGELAAKSMKTGEQDGLFFVPFKDGTEIRELGLRAYRVSPSSN
;
A
#
# COMPACT_ATOMS: atom_id res chain seq x y z
N MET A 1 55.25 6.02 37.96
CA MET A 1 54.03 6.58 38.59
C MET A 1 53.02 6.79 37.48
N THR A 2 52.05 5.86 37.31
CA THR A 2 50.60 6.02 37.63
C THR A 2 49.91 7.00 36.67
N GLY A 3 48.77 6.81 35.99
CA GLY A 3 47.62 5.89 35.96
C GLY A 3 46.62 6.48 34.93
N ILE A 4 45.91 5.71 34.10
CA ILE A 4 44.50 5.25 34.25
C ILE A 4 43.42 6.36 34.32
N GLN A 5 42.62 6.43 33.24
CA GLN A 5 41.14 6.55 33.12
C GLN A 5 40.35 7.76 33.68
N THR A 6 39.33 8.19 32.89
CA THR A 6 37.89 8.30 33.26
C THR A 6 37.20 9.64 32.93
N ILE A 7 36.40 9.61 31.84
CA ILE A 7 34.97 9.97 31.70
C ILE A 7 34.39 11.10 32.58
N LYS A 8 33.69 12.08 31.98
CA LYS A 8 32.25 12.34 32.25
C LYS A 8 31.57 13.33 31.30
N ARG A 9 30.42 12.86 30.80
CA ARG A 9 29.34 13.55 30.10
C ARG A 9 28.88 14.82 30.83
N PHE A 10 28.43 15.85 30.10
CA PHE A 10 27.10 16.45 30.33
C PHE A 10 26.60 17.27 29.13
N CYS A 11 25.29 17.19 28.93
CA CYS A 11 24.48 17.64 27.81
C CYS A 11 24.34 19.17 27.70
N THR A 12 24.05 19.70 26.50
CA THR A 12 22.86 20.57 26.26
C THR A 12 22.64 20.93 24.78
N GLY A 13 21.56 20.38 24.23
CA GLY A 13 20.66 20.90 23.19
C GLY A 13 21.15 21.77 22.02
N ARG A 14 20.97 21.25 20.80
CA ARG A 14 20.27 21.97 19.73
C ARG A 14 19.71 21.01 18.67
N PHE A 15 18.38 20.98 18.56
CA PHE A 15 17.59 20.42 17.47
C PHE A 15 17.98 21.08 16.14
N LEU A 16 18.29 20.30 15.09
CA LEU A 16 17.79 20.41 13.71
C LEU A 16 18.67 19.57 12.77
N SER A 17 18.15 18.44 12.30
CA SER A 17 18.14 18.13 10.88
C SER A 17 17.15 16.99 10.67
N CYS A 18 16.05 17.32 10.02
CA CYS A 18 14.98 16.41 9.64
C CYS A 18 15.54 15.11 9.07
N LEU A 19 15.22 14.03 9.76
CA LEU A 19 15.23 12.68 9.27
C LEU A 19 14.32 12.65 8.02
N VAL A 20 14.91 12.78 6.82
CA VAL A 20 14.21 12.44 5.58
C VAL A 20 14.12 10.91 5.57
N ILE A 21 13.17 10.35 6.33
CA ILE A 21 12.75 8.98 6.12
C ILE A 21 12.10 9.00 4.74
N SER A 22 12.87 8.60 3.72
CA SER A 22 12.32 8.20 2.45
C SER A 22 11.22 7.19 2.71
N PHE A 23 9.97 7.64 2.63
CA PHE A 23 8.82 6.77 2.41
C PHE A 23 9.01 6.14 1.03
N ILE A 24 9.76 5.04 0.97
CA ILE A 24 9.92 4.30 -0.26
C ILE A 24 8.54 3.69 -0.56
N ILE A 25 7.88 4.29 -1.55
CA ILE A 25 6.75 3.66 -2.22
C ILE A 25 7.34 2.45 -2.95
N ILE A 26 6.88 1.25 -2.61
CA ILE A 26 7.45 0.00 -3.14
C ILE A 26 6.85 -0.32 -4.51
N GLY A 27 5.70 0.29 -4.85
CA GLY A 27 5.15 0.30 -6.21
C GLY A 27 4.20 1.48 -6.40
N SER A 28 4.27 2.13 -7.55
CA SER A 28 3.38 3.21 -7.99
C SER A 28 2.95 2.98 -9.43
N ALA A 29 1.71 3.30 -9.76
CA ALA A 29 1.19 3.26 -11.12
C ALA A 29 0.35 4.50 -11.42
N GLU A 30 0.51 5.02 -12.63
CA GLU A 30 -0.46 5.94 -13.22
C GLU A 30 -1.77 5.21 -13.49
N LEU A 31 -2.88 5.86 -13.17
CA LEU A 31 -4.19 5.26 -13.29
C LEU A 31 -4.81 5.53 -14.65
N THR A 32 -5.18 4.46 -15.36
CA THR A 32 -6.02 4.55 -16.56
C THR A 32 -7.36 3.91 -16.26
N ALA A 33 -8.44 4.66 -16.48
CA ALA A 33 -9.79 4.16 -16.26
C ALA A 33 -10.06 2.92 -17.11
N GLN A 34 -10.72 1.94 -16.51
CA GLN A 34 -11.27 0.77 -17.17
C GLN A 34 -12.79 0.86 -17.17
N THR A 35 -13.41 0.25 -18.18
CA THR A 35 -14.88 0.18 -18.32
C THR A 35 -15.41 -1.23 -18.07
N THR A 36 -14.55 -2.22 -17.84
CA THR A 36 -14.91 -3.62 -17.60
C THR A 36 -14.11 -4.21 -16.44
N SER A 37 -14.64 -5.27 -15.83
CA SER A 37 -13.98 -6.03 -14.76
C SER A 37 -13.47 -7.41 -15.22
N THR A 38 -13.39 -7.63 -16.53
CA THR A 38 -12.91 -8.88 -17.14
C THR A 38 -11.44 -9.13 -16.78
N ASP A 39 -10.97 -10.38 -16.87
CA ASP A 39 -9.63 -10.78 -16.39
C ASP A 39 -8.47 -9.93 -16.95
N TRP A 40 -8.61 -9.43 -18.19
CA TRP A 40 -7.61 -8.58 -18.85
C TRP A 40 -7.60 -7.13 -18.36
N ALA A 41 -8.62 -6.67 -17.62
CA ALA A 41 -8.71 -5.31 -17.11
C ALA A 41 -7.83 -5.07 -15.87
N TRP A 42 -7.38 -6.14 -15.21
CA TRP A 42 -6.56 -6.07 -14.02
C TRP A 42 -5.12 -5.65 -14.34
N LYS A 43 -4.68 -4.57 -13.71
CA LYS A 43 -3.30 -4.09 -13.81
C LYS A 43 -2.51 -4.50 -12.59
N VAL A 44 -1.38 -5.16 -12.79
CA VAL A 44 -0.48 -5.55 -11.69
C VAL A 44 0.26 -4.31 -11.20
N LEU A 45 0.17 -4.06 -9.91
CA LEU A 45 0.85 -2.96 -9.21
C LEU A 45 2.18 -3.43 -8.62
N LEU A 46 2.19 -4.60 -7.98
CA LEU A 46 3.35 -5.15 -7.29
C LEU A 46 3.24 -6.68 -7.17
N ARG A 47 4.38 -7.36 -7.19
CA ARG A 47 4.52 -8.75 -6.72
C ARG A 47 5.62 -8.77 -5.67
N HIS A 48 5.33 -9.34 -4.50
CA HIS A 48 6.32 -9.42 -3.42
C HIS A 48 6.01 -10.63 -2.53
N GLU A 49 7.03 -11.43 -2.19
CA GLU A 49 6.92 -12.59 -1.28
C GLU A 49 5.73 -13.51 -1.63
N GLY A 50 5.53 -13.76 -2.93
CA GLY A 50 4.47 -14.61 -3.47
C GLY A 50 3.05 -14.00 -3.44
N LEU A 51 2.87 -12.78 -2.94
CA LEU A 51 1.60 -12.05 -2.98
C LEU A 51 1.60 -11.04 -4.15
N GLU A 52 0.58 -11.12 -5.01
CA GLU A 52 0.37 -10.20 -6.14
C GLU A 52 -0.73 -9.19 -5.82
N PHE A 53 -0.47 -7.92 -6.14
CA PHE A 53 -1.38 -6.80 -6.04
C PHE A 53 -1.76 -6.40 -7.44
N ALA A 54 -3.03 -6.51 -7.76
CA ALA A 54 -3.59 -5.97 -8.98
C ALA A 54 -4.71 -4.98 -8.66
N TYR A 55 -5.00 -4.09 -9.60
CA TYR A 55 -6.06 -3.11 -9.44
C TYR A 55 -6.87 -2.92 -10.71
N ILE A 56 -8.08 -2.42 -10.52
CA ILE A 56 -8.89 -1.79 -11.56
C ILE A 56 -9.30 -0.40 -11.04
N PHE A 57 -9.22 0.61 -11.90
CA PHE A 57 -9.67 1.96 -11.62
C PHE A 57 -10.85 2.33 -12.52
N TYR A 58 -11.91 2.89 -11.93
CA TYR A 58 -13.08 3.40 -12.62
C TYR A 58 -13.17 4.92 -12.43
N ASN A 59 -13.06 5.70 -13.51
CA ASN A 59 -13.22 7.16 -13.45
C ASN A 59 -14.71 7.55 -13.36
N LYS A 60 -15.56 6.95 -14.19
CA LYS A 60 -17.01 7.05 -14.21
C LYS A 60 -17.56 5.74 -14.76
N ALA A 61 -18.05 4.87 -13.87
CA ALA A 61 -18.86 3.73 -14.27
C ALA A 61 -20.22 3.85 -13.57
N ASP A 62 -21.29 3.37 -14.22
CA ASP A 62 -22.70 3.64 -13.91
C ASP A 62 -23.14 3.36 -12.45
N ASN A 63 -22.32 2.66 -11.67
CA ASN A 63 -22.58 2.39 -10.25
C ASN A 63 -21.56 3.02 -9.28
N TYR A 64 -20.37 3.44 -9.75
CA TYR A 64 -19.26 3.92 -8.91
C TYR A 64 -18.38 4.94 -9.63
N ASN A 65 -18.25 6.13 -9.05
CA ASN A 65 -17.34 7.18 -9.51
C ASN A 65 -16.02 7.13 -8.74
N ASN A 66 -14.89 7.34 -9.43
CA ASN A 66 -13.54 7.42 -8.85
C ASN A 66 -13.20 6.25 -7.91
N GLY A 67 -13.59 5.04 -8.31
CA GLY A 67 -13.43 3.83 -7.50
C GLY A 67 -12.16 3.06 -7.87
N ILE A 68 -11.47 2.56 -6.87
CA ILE A 68 -10.36 1.60 -7.03
C ILE A 68 -10.77 0.29 -6.40
N VAL A 69 -10.64 -0.78 -7.19
CA VAL A 69 -10.79 -2.15 -6.72
C VAL A 69 -9.40 -2.77 -6.67
N LEU A 70 -9.02 -3.31 -5.51
CA LEU A 70 -7.82 -4.12 -5.36
C LEU A 70 -8.16 -5.61 -5.47
N LYS A 71 -7.25 -6.36 -6.08
CA LYS A 71 -7.21 -7.81 -6.09
C LYS A 71 -5.89 -8.28 -5.50
N LEU A 72 -5.97 -9.18 -4.53
CA LEU A 72 -4.83 -9.82 -3.90
C LEU A 72 -4.82 -11.29 -4.28
N THR A 73 -3.69 -11.79 -4.78
CA THR A 73 -3.55 -13.21 -5.15
C THR A 73 -2.34 -13.80 -4.41
N ASN A 74 -2.59 -14.72 -3.49
CA ASN A 74 -1.54 -15.45 -2.80
C ASN A 74 -1.10 -16.65 -3.66
N ARG A 75 0.13 -16.59 -4.18
CA ARG A 75 0.72 -17.68 -4.97
C ARG A 75 1.52 -18.67 -4.12
N ASN A 76 1.66 -18.42 -2.82
CA ASN A 76 2.34 -19.32 -1.90
C ASN A 76 1.51 -20.59 -1.64
N GLU A 77 2.19 -21.66 -1.24
CA GLU A 77 1.57 -22.91 -0.77
C GLU A 77 1.08 -22.82 0.69
N TYR A 78 1.28 -21.66 1.34
CA TYR A 78 0.90 -21.40 2.72
C TYR A 78 0.09 -20.11 2.83
N GLU A 79 -0.68 -19.99 3.92
CA GLU A 79 -1.40 -18.77 4.25
C GLU A 79 -0.44 -17.63 4.63
N VAL A 80 -0.77 -16.43 4.19
CA VAL A 80 0.03 -15.23 4.48
C VAL A 80 -0.78 -14.20 5.25
N SER A 81 -0.13 -13.54 6.21
CA SER A 81 -0.60 -12.28 6.79
C SER A 81 0.05 -11.12 6.04
N TYR A 82 -0.75 -10.12 5.68
CA TYR A 82 -0.27 -8.94 4.97
C TYR A 82 -0.68 -7.66 5.67
N ARG A 83 0.15 -6.62 5.53
CA ARG A 83 -0.18 -5.24 5.91
C ARG A 83 0.50 -4.25 4.99
N PHE A 84 -0.20 -3.19 4.61
CA PHE A 84 0.33 -2.11 3.80
C PHE A 84 -0.53 -0.86 3.93
N LYS A 85 -0.05 0.25 3.36
CA LYS A 85 -0.84 1.44 3.12
C LYS A 85 -1.02 1.63 1.63
N MET A 86 -2.26 1.73 1.19
CA MET A 86 -2.57 2.19 -0.15
C MET A 86 -2.49 3.72 -0.16
N VAL A 87 -1.75 4.28 -1.10
CA VAL A 87 -1.55 5.71 -1.28
C VAL A 87 -2.25 6.14 -2.56
N LEU A 88 -3.15 7.08 -2.45
CA LEU A 88 -3.94 7.60 -3.56
C LEU A 88 -3.66 9.08 -3.69
N ARG A 89 -3.22 9.52 -4.87
CA ARG A 89 -2.82 10.90 -5.11
C ARG A 89 -3.66 11.53 -6.20
N SER A 90 -4.05 12.77 -5.92
CA SER A 90 -4.52 13.74 -6.87
C SER A 90 -3.43 14.79 -7.11
N ASP A 91 -3.73 15.81 -7.91
CA ASP A 91 -2.80 16.90 -8.22
C ASP A 91 -2.40 17.70 -6.96
N ASP A 92 -3.30 17.80 -5.97
CA ASP A 92 -3.12 18.62 -4.76
C ASP A 92 -3.35 17.85 -3.44
N ARG A 93 -3.78 16.59 -3.49
CA ARG A 93 -4.16 15.79 -2.31
C ARG A 93 -3.57 14.39 -2.32
N GLU A 94 -3.20 13.88 -1.14
CA GLU A 94 -2.77 12.51 -0.91
C GLU A 94 -3.64 11.89 0.20
N VAL A 95 -4.12 10.67 -0.02
CA VAL A 95 -4.87 9.88 0.96
C VAL A 95 -4.15 8.55 1.18
N GLU A 96 -3.92 8.20 2.45
CA GLU A 96 -3.39 6.89 2.84
C GLU A 96 -4.49 6.04 3.48
N ILE A 97 -4.68 4.82 2.98
CA ILE A 97 -5.65 3.86 3.51
C ILE A 97 -4.89 2.64 4.03
N PRO A 98 -4.94 2.33 5.33
CA PRO A 98 -4.33 1.12 5.87
C PRO A 98 -5.13 -0.10 5.43
N VAL A 99 -4.43 -1.13 4.96
CA VAL A 99 -5.01 -2.41 4.53
C VAL A 99 -4.20 -3.54 5.15
N PHE A 100 -4.89 -4.48 5.78
CA PHE A 100 -4.28 -5.64 6.42
C PHE A 100 -5.25 -6.81 6.45
N GLY A 101 -4.72 -8.01 6.57
CA GLY A 101 -5.52 -9.22 6.69
C GLY A 101 -4.71 -10.47 6.44
N GLU A 102 -5.43 -11.57 6.23
CA GLU A 102 -4.88 -12.88 5.91
C GLU A 102 -5.44 -13.38 4.58
N LEU A 103 -4.63 -14.18 3.88
CA LEU A 103 -5.01 -14.79 2.62
C LEU A 103 -4.49 -16.22 2.54
N ALA A 104 -5.42 -17.17 2.50
CA ALA A 104 -5.13 -18.60 2.44
C ALA A 104 -4.19 -18.96 1.27
N ALA A 105 -3.52 -20.11 1.38
CA ALA A 105 -2.68 -20.64 0.32
C ALA A 105 -3.44 -20.70 -1.02
N LYS A 106 -2.79 -20.31 -2.11
CA LYS A 106 -3.35 -20.36 -3.49
C LYS A 106 -4.70 -19.66 -3.67
N SER A 107 -5.06 -18.74 -2.78
CA SER A 107 -6.34 -18.06 -2.80
C SER A 107 -6.24 -16.62 -3.31
N MET A 108 -7.39 -16.04 -3.60
CA MET A 108 -7.56 -14.69 -4.14
C MET A 108 -8.68 -13.99 -3.38
N LYS A 109 -8.51 -12.68 -3.13
CA LYS A 109 -9.54 -11.78 -2.61
C LYS A 109 -9.69 -10.56 -3.50
N THR A 110 -10.90 -10.03 -3.63
CA THR A 110 -11.19 -8.87 -4.48
C THR A 110 -12.46 -8.15 -4.07
N GLY A 111 -12.48 -6.83 -4.26
CA GLY A 111 -13.74 -6.07 -4.23
C GLY A 111 -14.34 -5.79 -2.86
N GLU A 112 -15.57 -5.28 -2.88
CA GLU A 112 -16.28 -4.71 -1.73
C GLU A 112 -16.53 -5.73 -0.62
N GLN A 113 -16.84 -6.99 -0.97
CA GLN A 113 -17.10 -8.05 0.01
C GLN A 113 -15.86 -8.39 0.87
N ASP A 114 -14.66 -8.13 0.34
CA ASP A 114 -13.39 -8.32 1.04
C ASP A 114 -12.81 -7.01 1.61
N GLY A 115 -13.56 -5.89 1.55
CA GLY A 115 -13.08 -4.58 1.97
C GLY A 115 -11.95 -4.01 1.09
N LEU A 116 -11.84 -4.51 -0.15
CA LEU A 116 -10.81 -4.12 -1.12
C LEU A 116 -11.37 -3.16 -2.20
N PHE A 117 -12.43 -2.44 -1.87
CA PHE A 117 -13.00 -1.38 -2.69
C PHE A 117 -12.87 -0.03 -1.99
N PHE A 118 -12.37 0.97 -2.73
CA PHE A 118 -12.04 2.27 -2.17
C PHE A 118 -12.52 3.41 -3.06
N VAL A 119 -13.13 4.41 -2.42
CA VAL A 119 -13.50 5.69 -3.04
C VAL A 119 -12.82 6.80 -2.22
N PRO A 120 -11.61 7.25 -2.61
CA PRO A 120 -10.82 8.17 -1.79
C PRO A 120 -11.41 9.59 -1.71
N PHE A 121 -12.02 10.06 -2.79
CA PHE A 121 -12.49 11.44 -2.93
C PHE A 121 -13.98 11.46 -3.25
N LYS A 122 -14.81 11.76 -2.24
CA LYS A 122 -16.28 11.83 -2.38
C LYS A 122 -16.77 13.07 -3.12
N ASP A 123 -15.91 14.07 -3.29
CA ASP A 123 -16.18 15.33 -3.98
C ASP A 123 -15.93 15.28 -5.50
N GLY A 124 -15.57 14.11 -6.03
CA GLY A 124 -15.39 13.91 -7.47
C GLY A 124 -13.99 14.20 -7.98
N THR A 125 -13.03 14.50 -7.09
CA THR A 125 -11.63 14.70 -7.50
C THR A 125 -11.02 13.46 -8.14
N GLU A 126 -10.30 13.70 -9.24
CA GLU A 126 -9.62 12.67 -10.00
C GLU A 126 -8.41 12.12 -9.26
N ILE A 127 -8.22 10.82 -9.38
CA ILE A 127 -7.04 10.11 -8.88
C ILE A 127 -6.04 10.01 -10.04
N ARG A 128 -4.81 10.46 -9.81
CA ARG A 128 -3.70 10.42 -10.76
C ARG A 128 -2.82 9.19 -10.56
N GLU A 129 -2.50 8.90 -9.30
CA GLU A 129 -1.58 7.83 -8.95
C GLU A 129 -2.16 6.93 -7.86
N LEU A 130 -1.82 5.65 -7.99
CA LEU A 130 -1.99 4.64 -6.96
C LEU A 130 -0.62 4.09 -6.59
N GLY A 131 -0.33 3.99 -5.29
CA GLY A 131 0.88 3.37 -4.80
C GLY A 131 0.71 2.56 -3.51
N LEU A 132 1.74 1.81 -3.15
CA LEU A 132 1.81 1.01 -1.93
C LEU A 132 3.00 1.45 -1.06
N ARG A 133 2.75 1.66 0.23
CA ARG A 133 3.76 1.99 1.26
C ARG A 133 3.73 1.02 2.42
N ALA A 134 4.83 0.99 3.19
CA ALA A 134 4.97 0.24 4.43
C ALA A 134 4.55 -1.24 4.31
N TYR A 135 4.81 -1.82 3.14
CA TYR A 135 4.39 -3.16 2.78
C TYR A 135 5.11 -4.23 3.61
N ARG A 136 4.35 -5.18 4.17
CA ARG A 136 4.89 -6.41 4.76
C ARG A 136 3.99 -7.61 4.47
N VAL A 137 4.64 -8.72 4.16
CA VAL A 137 4.06 -10.06 4.10
C VAL A 137 4.89 -11.00 4.95
N SER A 138 4.20 -11.87 5.67
CA SER A 138 4.80 -12.96 6.44
C SER A 138 3.91 -14.19 6.33
N PRO A 139 4.47 -15.40 6.51
CA PRO A 139 3.66 -16.58 6.79
C PRO A 139 2.69 -16.28 7.95
N SER A 140 1.44 -16.72 7.81
CA SER A 140 0.47 -16.66 8.90
C SER A 140 0.93 -17.60 10.01
N SER A 141 1.14 -17.08 11.21
CA SER A 141 1.43 -17.88 12.40
C SER A 141 0.11 -18.48 12.89
N ASN A 142 -0.30 -19.58 12.25
CA ASN A 142 -1.42 -20.38 12.71
C ASN A 142 -1.08 -21.04 14.06
#